data_AF-A0A8H7S4C0-F1
#
_entry.id   AF-A0A8H7S4C0-F1
#
_cell.length_a   1.000
_cell.length_b   1.000
_cell.length_c   1.000
_cell.angle_alpha   90.00
_cell.angle_beta   90.00
_cell.angle_gamma   90.00
#
_symmetry.space_group_name_H-M   'P 1'
#
loop_
_entity.id
_entity.type
_entity.pdbx_description
1 polymer ?
#
loop_
_entity_poly.entity_id
_entity_poly.type
_entity_poly.pdbx_seq_one_letter_code
_entity_poly.pdbx_strand_id
1 'polypeptide(L)'
;MTNDVSQYELKRQQLIEENQKLLKELGLGSANDLAPKEMKQFKSDISPPRKKPRNSYRVPKPALQATRLSRRLKGEEPDDTVDLESILDQNDKMRQAAVDPIPDKTKRELFAPDKVSVPVTLRTTIWEIGHLYTGKYRSKWWSGRGCRYKHPYPIGFKATKSHFGNDYTMTIEEGDKPEDGPIFKVQVNSSKTIFTGATPTAPWTDACKKSKSQGTRVSGPLFYGFSDITTMRIIENMEGYELACKPVTEDEE
;
A
#
# COMPACT_ATOMS: atom_id res chain seq x y z
N MET A 1 42.74 10.03 30.90
CA MET A 1 42.63 9.42 29.55
C MET A 1 41.71 10.33 28.76
N THR A 2 42.27 11.09 27.82
CA THR A 2 41.53 12.01 26.96
C THR A 2 40.88 11.20 25.84
N ASN A 3 39.55 11.22 25.74
CA ASN A 3 38.84 10.62 24.61
C ASN A 3 39.08 11.49 23.38
N ASP A 4 39.99 11.07 22.50
CA ASP A 4 40.12 11.66 21.17
C ASP A 4 38.83 11.35 20.40
N VAL A 5 37.97 12.36 20.29
CA VAL A 5 36.75 12.32 19.50
C VAL A 5 37.17 12.21 18.04
N SER A 6 36.78 11.12 17.38
CA SER A 6 37.14 10.86 15.98
C SER A 6 36.69 12.03 15.08
N GLN A 7 37.49 12.38 14.07
CA GLN A 7 37.16 13.46 13.12
C GLN A 7 35.78 13.26 12.47
N TYR A 8 35.36 12.01 12.32
CA TYR A 8 34.02 11.67 11.85
C TYR A 8 32.91 12.13 12.81
N GLU A 9 33.09 11.97 14.13
CA GLU A 9 32.10 12.40 15.12
C GLU A 9 31.99 13.93 15.17
N LEU A 10 33.12 14.63 15.01
CA LEU A 10 33.14 16.09 14.87
C LEU A 10 32.36 16.55 13.63
N LYS A 11 32.63 15.95 12.47
CA LYS A 11 31.92 16.28 11.23
C LYS A 11 30.43 15.96 11.31
N ARG A 12 30.08 14.85 11.97
CA ARG A 12 28.68 14.47 12.22
C ARG A 12 27.96 15.47 13.12
N GLN A 13 28.60 15.95 14.18
CA GLN A 13 28.03 16.97 15.06
C GLN A 13 27.80 18.29 14.32
N GLN A 14 28.76 18.72 13.49
CA GLN A 14 28.63 19.92 12.66
C GLN A 14 27.42 19.83 11.71
N LEU A 15 27.25 18.70 11.02
CA LEU A 15 26.10 18.48 10.13
C LEU A 15 24.76 18.45 10.88
N ILE A 16 24.74 17.94 12.12
CA ILE A 16 23.53 17.98 12.96
C ILE A 16 23.19 19.42 13.34
N GLU A 17 24.19 20.23 13.71
CA GLU A 17 24.01 21.63 14.06
C GLU A 17 23.55 22.48 12.86
N GLU A 18 24.13 22.28 11.67
CA GLU A 18 23.70 22.96 10.45
C GLU A 18 22.25 22.66 10.08
N ASN A 19 21.85 21.39 10.16
CA ASN A 19 20.45 20.99 9.89
C ASN A 19 19.49 21.57 10.93
N GLN A 20 19.88 21.63 12.20
CA GLN A 20 19.06 22.27 13.24
C GLN A 20 18.91 23.78 13.00
N LYS A 21 19.95 24.45 12.51
CA LYS A 21 19.89 25.87 12.16
C LYS A 21 18.97 26.11 10.96
N LEU A 22 19.07 25.27 9.93
CA LEU A 22 18.23 25.35 8.74
C LEU A 22 16.75 25.11 9.08
N LEU A 23 16.45 24.16 9.97
CA LEU A 23 15.09 23.94 10.46
C LEU A 23 14.52 25.12 11.27
N LYS A 24 15.37 25.84 12.00
CA LYS A 24 14.97 27.09 12.69
C LYS A 24 14.72 28.22 11.71
N GLU A 25 15.57 28.41 10.71
CA GLU A 25 15.40 29.43 9.67
C GLU A 25 14.11 29.21 8.86
N LEU A 26 13.74 27.95 8.62
CA LEU A 26 12.49 27.59 7.94
C LEU A 26 11.24 27.66 8.84
N GLY A 27 11.37 28.06 10.11
CA GLY A 27 10.25 28.18 11.05
C GLY A 27 9.68 26.84 11.54
N LEU A 28 10.40 25.74 11.32
CA LEU A 28 9.96 24.36 11.63
C LEU A 28 10.50 23.83 12.97
N GLY A 29 11.38 24.57 13.65
CA GLY A 29 12.01 24.15 14.91
C GLY A 29 11.68 25.05 16.09
N SER A 30 10.62 24.76 16.84
CA SER A 30 10.40 25.34 18.17
C SER A 30 11.27 24.62 19.22
N ALA A 31 11.78 25.37 20.20
CA ALA A 31 12.86 24.97 21.11
C ALA A 31 12.56 23.77 22.05
N ASN A 32 11.36 23.19 22.01
CA ASN A 32 10.94 22.11 22.91
C ASN A 32 10.96 20.69 22.29
N ASP A 33 11.15 20.53 20.98
CA ASP A 33 11.01 19.23 20.31
C ASP A 33 12.33 18.59 19.82
N LEU A 34 13.47 19.27 19.98
CA LEU A 34 14.76 18.80 19.45
C LEU A 34 15.70 18.19 20.50
N ALA A 35 15.31 18.11 21.76
CA ALA A 35 16.05 17.34 22.75
C ALA A 35 15.68 15.85 22.65
N PRO A 36 16.65 14.91 22.65
CA PRO A 36 16.33 13.49 22.73
C PRO A 36 15.65 13.21 24.07
N LYS A 37 14.33 13.00 24.05
CA LYS A 37 13.60 12.52 25.22
C LYS A 37 14.13 11.13 25.56
N GLU A 38 14.67 10.96 26.77
CA GLU A 38 15.04 9.65 27.30
C GLU A 38 13.86 8.68 27.16
N MET A 39 14.06 7.58 26.43
CA MET A 39 13.07 6.53 26.29
C MET A 39 12.84 5.88 27.65
N LYS A 40 11.74 6.24 28.32
CA LYS A 40 11.24 5.47 29.47
C LYS A 40 10.96 4.05 29.00
N GLN A 41 11.70 3.09 29.55
CA GLN A 41 11.46 1.66 29.35
C GLN A 41 10.04 1.32 29.80
N PHE A 42 9.16 1.04 28.84
CA PHE A 42 7.85 0.45 29.11
C PHE A 42 8.07 -0.99 29.60
N LYS A 43 7.89 -1.22 30.91
CA LYS A 43 7.71 -2.57 31.45
C LYS A 43 6.29 -3.02 31.13
N SER A 44 6.15 -3.94 30.18
CA SER A 44 4.88 -4.63 29.94
C SER A 44 4.77 -5.85 30.85
N ASP A 45 3.87 -5.81 31.83
CA ASP A 45 3.57 -6.94 32.74
C ASP A 45 2.72 -8.06 32.10
N ILE A 46 2.75 -8.19 30.77
CA ILE A 46 1.98 -9.22 30.06
C ILE A 46 2.91 -10.40 29.79
N SER A 47 2.83 -11.41 30.65
CA SER A 47 3.46 -12.72 30.40
C SER A 47 2.87 -13.32 29.11
N PRO A 48 3.70 -13.72 28.13
CA PRO A 48 3.19 -14.30 26.89
C PRO A 48 2.57 -15.69 27.15
N PRO A 49 1.51 -16.08 26.42
CA PRO A 49 0.85 -17.36 26.64
C PRO A 49 1.79 -18.53 26.30
N ARG A 50 1.89 -19.47 27.25
CA ARG A 50 2.67 -20.72 27.11
C ARG A 50 2.19 -21.53 25.89
N LYS A 51 3.08 -21.72 24.91
CA LYS A 51 2.86 -22.64 23.79
C LYS A 51 2.95 -24.09 24.30
N LYS A 52 1.95 -24.92 23.96
CA LYS A 52 1.98 -26.38 24.22
C LYS A 52 3.14 -27.04 23.46
N PRO A 53 3.84 -28.02 24.06
CA PRO A 53 5.00 -28.64 23.44
C PRO A 53 4.57 -29.50 22.25
N ARG A 54 5.12 -29.20 21.07
CA ARG A 54 4.96 -30.03 19.87
C ARG A 54 6.12 -31.02 19.87
N ASN A 55 5.80 -32.28 20.12
CA ASN A 55 6.76 -33.39 20.15
C ASN A 55 7.25 -33.65 18.71
N SER A 56 8.48 -33.21 18.39
CA SER A 56 9.20 -33.67 17.21
C SER A 56 10.65 -33.89 17.60
N TYR A 57 11.08 -35.14 17.59
CA TYR A 57 12.49 -35.52 17.63
C TYR A 57 13.19 -34.91 16.42
N ARG A 58 13.83 -33.75 16.63
CA ARG A 58 14.89 -33.26 15.75
C ARG A 58 16.16 -33.15 16.60
N VAL A 59 17.17 -33.89 16.19
CA VAL A 59 18.53 -33.80 16.72
C VAL A 59 18.96 -32.32 16.68
N PRO A 60 19.40 -31.73 17.81
CA PRO A 60 19.80 -30.33 17.83
C PRO A 60 21.13 -30.18 17.08
N LYS A 61 21.13 -29.42 15.98
CA LYS A 61 22.37 -28.91 15.39
C LYS A 61 22.95 -27.85 16.34
N PRO A 62 24.26 -27.82 16.60
CA PRO A 62 24.86 -26.76 17.39
C PRO A 62 24.63 -25.42 16.68
N ALA A 63 24.17 -24.42 17.44
CA ALA A 63 23.99 -23.08 16.93
C ALA A 63 25.37 -22.53 16.51
N LEU A 64 25.53 -22.24 15.22
CA LEU A 64 26.64 -21.42 14.75
C LEU A 64 26.49 -20.05 15.41
N GLN A 65 27.42 -19.72 16.31
CA GLN A 65 27.49 -18.39 16.89
C GLN A 65 27.64 -17.38 15.74
N ALA A 66 26.72 -16.41 15.66
CA ALA A 66 26.79 -15.34 14.69
C ALA A 66 27.97 -14.43 15.05
N THR A 67 29.18 -14.79 14.60
CA THR A 67 30.43 -14.04 14.85
C THR A 67 30.58 -12.81 13.96
N ARG A 68 29.58 -12.45 13.16
CA ARG A 68 29.66 -11.31 12.24
C ARG A 68 28.70 -10.21 12.64
N LEU A 69 29.11 -9.40 13.63
CA LEU A 69 28.58 -8.04 13.80
C LEU A 69 28.88 -7.25 12.51
N SER A 70 27.88 -6.55 11.99
CA SER A 70 28.01 -5.74 10.76
C SER A 70 29.10 -4.68 10.92
N ARG A 71 29.93 -4.46 9.88
CA ARG A 71 31.03 -3.46 9.86
C ARG A 71 30.63 -2.07 10.36
N ARG A 72 29.40 -1.63 10.07
CA ARG A 72 28.84 -0.35 10.56
C ARG A 72 28.75 -0.23 12.08
N LEU A 73 28.57 -1.33 12.80
CA LEU A 73 28.54 -1.35 14.27
C LEU A 73 29.95 -1.34 14.89
N LYS A 74 30.99 -1.56 14.09
CA LYS A 74 32.41 -1.55 14.52
C LYS A 74 33.12 -0.22 14.26
N GLY A 75 32.46 0.76 13.63
CA GLY A 75 33.09 2.04 13.30
C GLY A 75 34.16 1.97 12.21
N GLU A 76 34.18 0.90 11.40
CA GLU A 76 35.00 0.83 10.19
C GLU A 76 34.41 1.77 9.13
N GLU A 77 35.23 2.71 8.62
CA GLU A 77 34.84 3.59 7.51
C GLU A 77 34.59 2.76 6.23
N PRO A 78 33.61 3.13 5.39
CA PRO A 78 33.45 2.52 4.09
C PRO A 78 34.70 2.79 3.24
N ASP A 79 35.21 1.74 2.59
CA ASP A 79 36.36 1.84 1.71
C ASP A 79 35.90 2.49 0.39
N ASP A 80 36.07 3.80 0.26
CA ASP A 80 35.68 4.61 -0.91
C ASP A 80 36.66 4.45 -2.10
N THR A 81 37.58 3.50 -2.03
CA THR A 81 38.59 3.24 -3.07
C THR A 81 38.08 2.42 -4.25
N VAL A 82 36.81 2.00 -4.24
CA VAL A 82 36.26 1.18 -5.32
C VAL A 82 35.78 2.08 -6.45
N ASP A 83 36.68 2.33 -7.40
CA ASP A 83 36.35 3.00 -8.66
C ASP A 83 35.32 2.17 -9.43
N LEU A 84 34.06 2.62 -9.39
CA LEU A 84 32.91 2.00 -10.05
C LEU A 84 33.12 1.83 -11.57
N GLU A 85 33.95 2.66 -12.19
CA GLU A 85 34.27 2.54 -13.62
C GLU A 85 35.20 1.36 -13.94
N SER A 86 35.95 0.87 -12.95
CA SER A 86 36.84 -0.30 -13.07
C SER A 86 36.10 -1.65 -12.91
N ILE A 87 34.90 -1.63 -12.30
CA ILE A 87 34.08 -2.82 -12.05
C ILE A 87 33.21 -3.18 -13.27
N LEU A 88 32.84 -2.18 -14.07
CA LEU A 88 32.01 -2.37 -15.25
C LEU A 88 32.84 -2.92 -16.42
N ASP A 89 32.61 -4.19 -16.75
CA ASP A 89 33.17 -4.82 -17.95
C ASP A 89 32.70 -4.06 -19.22
N GLN A 90 33.51 -4.10 -20.28
CA GLN A 90 33.29 -3.37 -21.53
C GLN A 90 31.93 -3.74 -22.18
N ASN A 91 31.45 -4.95 -21.95
CA ASN A 91 30.12 -5.40 -22.36
C ASN A 91 28.97 -4.71 -21.61
N ASP A 92 29.13 -4.40 -20.32
CA ASP A 92 28.12 -3.68 -19.55
C ASP A 92 28.08 -2.20 -19.91
N LYS A 93 29.25 -1.61 -20.23
CA LYS A 93 29.31 -0.24 -20.78
C LYS A 93 28.59 -0.13 -22.12
N MET A 94 28.78 -1.11 -23.02
CA MET A 94 28.04 -1.15 -24.29
C MET A 94 26.53 -1.36 -24.09
N ARG A 95 26.11 -2.18 -23.12
CA ARG A 95 24.69 -2.35 -22.79
C ARG A 95 24.06 -1.05 -22.29
N GLN A 96 24.75 -0.30 -21.44
CA GLN A 96 24.24 0.98 -20.93
C GLN A 96 24.18 2.04 -22.02
N ALA A 97 25.15 2.08 -22.93
CA ALA A 97 25.15 2.99 -24.09
C ALA A 97 24.11 2.61 -25.16
N ALA A 98 23.70 1.33 -25.23
CA ALA A 98 22.66 0.83 -26.12
C ALA A 98 21.24 0.88 -25.50
N VAL A 99 21.09 1.37 -24.26
CA VAL A 99 19.77 1.74 -23.75
C VAL A 99 19.43 3.07 -24.40
N ASP A 100 18.63 3.00 -25.48
CA ASP A 100 17.97 4.17 -26.04
C ASP A 100 17.38 5.02 -24.91
N PRO A 101 17.45 6.36 -24.98
CA PRO A 101 16.73 7.20 -24.03
C PRO A 101 15.29 6.72 -24.00
N ILE A 102 14.84 6.29 -22.81
CA ILE A 102 13.50 5.77 -22.60
C ILE A 102 12.55 6.74 -23.30
N PRO A 103 11.84 6.30 -24.37
CA PRO A 103 10.96 7.19 -25.07
C PRO A 103 10.00 7.76 -24.05
N ASP A 104 9.79 9.07 -24.16
CA ASP A 104 8.95 9.90 -23.33
C ASP A 104 7.69 9.13 -22.92
N LYS A 105 7.17 9.37 -21.71
CA LYS A 105 5.97 8.70 -21.16
C LYS A 105 4.68 9.03 -21.92
N THR A 106 4.69 8.96 -23.25
CA THR A 106 3.51 8.71 -24.05
C THR A 106 2.95 7.38 -23.57
N LYS A 107 1.79 7.50 -22.92
CA LYS A 107 0.83 6.44 -22.65
C LYS A 107 1.13 5.23 -23.51
N ARG A 108 1.66 4.15 -22.92
CA ARG A 108 1.31 2.84 -23.44
C ARG A 108 -0.20 2.84 -23.42
N GLU A 109 -0.81 3.08 -24.57
CA GLU A 109 -2.24 2.89 -24.76
C GLU A 109 -2.45 1.40 -24.52
N LEU A 110 -2.66 1.08 -23.24
CA LEU A 110 -3.25 -0.17 -22.83
C LEU A 110 -4.57 -0.18 -23.58
N PHE A 111 -4.62 -0.97 -24.65
CA PHE A 111 -5.78 -1.14 -25.50
C PHE A 111 -6.97 -1.46 -24.61
N ALA A 112 -7.81 -0.45 -24.39
CA ALA A 112 -9.05 -0.56 -23.65
C ALA A 112 -10.16 -0.36 -24.69
N PRO A 113 -11.08 -1.30 -24.86
CA PRO A 113 -12.11 -1.17 -25.89
C PRO A 113 -13.01 0.03 -25.55
N ASP A 114 -13.31 0.87 -26.54
CA ASP A 114 -14.11 2.10 -26.33
C ASP A 114 -15.55 1.81 -25.89
N LYS A 115 -16.07 0.62 -26.20
CA LYS A 115 -17.44 0.19 -25.88
C LYS A 115 -17.40 -1.22 -25.28
N VAL A 116 -17.31 -1.30 -23.96
CA VAL A 116 -17.45 -2.55 -23.20
C VAL A 116 -18.73 -2.46 -22.38
N SER A 117 -19.62 -3.43 -22.57
CA SER A 117 -20.82 -3.61 -21.75
C SER A 117 -20.63 -4.76 -20.77
N VAL A 118 -21.33 -4.71 -19.64
CA VAL A 118 -21.42 -5.84 -18.70
C VAL A 118 -22.44 -6.87 -19.22
N PRO A 119 -22.29 -8.18 -18.91
CA PRO A 119 -21.25 -8.78 -18.09
C PRO A 119 -19.88 -8.88 -18.80
N VAL A 120 -18.79 -8.66 -18.06
CA VAL A 120 -17.41 -8.77 -18.57
C VAL A 120 -16.53 -9.56 -17.60
N THR A 121 -15.78 -10.53 -18.13
CA THR A 121 -14.85 -11.34 -17.35
C THR A 121 -13.41 -10.91 -17.62
N LEU A 122 -12.76 -10.44 -16.57
CA LEU A 122 -11.33 -10.11 -16.56
C LEU A 122 -10.63 -11.09 -15.61
N ARG A 123 -10.08 -10.59 -14.50
CA ARG A 123 -9.71 -11.41 -13.33
C ARG A 123 -10.84 -11.57 -12.32
N THR A 124 -11.89 -10.79 -12.51
CA THR A 124 -13.10 -10.69 -11.73
C THR A 124 -14.20 -10.52 -12.79
N THR A 125 -15.32 -11.24 -12.64
CA THR A 125 -16.45 -11.12 -13.56
C THR A 125 -17.38 -10.04 -13.05
N ILE A 126 -17.52 -8.95 -13.78
CA ILE A 126 -18.44 -7.86 -13.44
C ILE A 126 -19.77 -8.17 -14.11
N TRP A 127 -20.85 -8.19 -13.33
CA TRP A 127 -22.20 -8.51 -13.80
C TRP A 127 -23.04 -7.27 -13.97
N GLU A 128 -22.99 -6.37 -12.99
CA GLU A 128 -23.76 -5.14 -12.95
C GLU A 128 -22.82 -4.01 -12.53
N ILE A 129 -22.81 -2.91 -13.28
CA ILE A 129 -21.95 -1.77 -12.96
C ILE A 129 -22.59 -0.86 -11.91
N GLY A 130 -23.92 -0.77 -11.85
CA GLY A 130 -24.63 0.13 -10.94
C GLY A 130 -24.80 1.55 -11.48
N HIS A 131 -24.87 2.53 -10.59
CA HIS A 131 -24.97 3.97 -10.91
C HIS A 131 -24.04 4.79 -10.01
N LEU A 132 -23.70 6.01 -10.42
CA LEU A 132 -22.77 6.88 -9.68
C LEU A 132 -23.51 7.81 -8.72
N TYR A 133 -22.95 8.01 -7.54
CA TYR A 133 -23.45 8.99 -6.58
C TYR A 133 -22.96 10.40 -6.94
N THR A 134 -23.89 11.34 -7.14
CA THR A 134 -23.61 12.72 -7.57
C THR A 134 -24.08 13.80 -6.58
N GLY A 135 -24.57 13.42 -5.40
CA GLY A 135 -25.10 14.35 -4.38
C GLY A 135 -24.04 14.91 -3.41
N LYS A 136 -24.51 15.44 -2.27
CA LYS A 136 -23.66 15.93 -1.18
C LYS A 136 -22.74 14.83 -0.62
N TYR A 137 -21.57 15.17 -0.11
CA TYR A 137 -20.56 14.21 0.37
C TYR A 137 -20.01 13.25 -0.70
N ARG A 138 -20.16 13.57 -1.99
CA ARG A 138 -19.63 12.73 -3.09
C ARG A 138 -18.16 12.34 -2.95
N SER A 139 -17.31 13.14 -2.29
CA SER A 139 -15.91 12.77 -2.04
C SER A 139 -15.73 11.44 -1.29
N LYS A 140 -16.69 11.04 -0.44
CA LYS A 140 -16.71 9.75 0.28
C LYS A 140 -16.92 8.55 -0.64
N TRP A 141 -17.57 8.77 -1.78
CA TRP A 141 -17.87 7.78 -2.79
C TRP A 141 -16.73 7.55 -3.77
N TRP A 142 -15.58 8.18 -3.54
CA TRP A 142 -14.41 8.05 -4.39
C TRP A 142 -13.31 7.24 -3.72
N SER A 143 -12.53 6.58 -4.54
CA SER A 143 -11.35 5.85 -4.11
C SER A 143 -10.33 6.76 -3.42
N GLY A 144 -9.66 6.24 -2.39
CA GLY A 144 -8.62 6.96 -1.68
C GLY A 144 -7.34 7.14 -2.52
N ARG A 145 -6.43 8.02 -2.05
CA ARG A 145 -5.15 8.32 -2.74
C ARG A 145 -4.24 7.10 -2.94
N GLY A 146 -4.40 6.04 -2.13
CA GLY A 146 -3.61 4.81 -2.23
C GLY A 146 -4.06 3.83 -3.33
N CYS A 147 -5.13 4.15 -4.07
CA CYS A 147 -5.59 3.29 -5.17
C CYS A 147 -4.76 3.54 -6.44
N ARG A 148 -4.57 2.49 -7.25
CA ARG A 148 -3.84 2.58 -8.53
C ARG A 148 -4.47 3.59 -9.48
N TYR A 149 -5.80 3.63 -9.52
CA TYR A 149 -6.58 4.58 -10.29
C TYR A 149 -7.55 5.30 -9.34
N LYS A 150 -7.76 6.59 -9.58
CA LYS A 150 -8.77 7.38 -8.88
C LYS A 150 -10.11 7.15 -9.58
N HIS A 151 -11.11 6.63 -8.87
CA HIS A 151 -12.40 6.27 -9.45
C HIS A 151 -13.53 6.41 -8.42
N PRO A 152 -14.78 6.67 -8.86
CA PRO A 152 -15.94 6.55 -7.99
C PRO A 152 -16.30 5.08 -7.76
N TYR A 153 -16.99 4.81 -6.67
CA TYR A 153 -17.56 3.51 -6.33
C TYR A 153 -19.05 3.51 -6.71
N PRO A 154 -19.46 2.77 -7.76
CA PRO A 154 -20.86 2.75 -8.16
C PRO A 154 -21.76 2.01 -7.17
N ILE A 155 -22.95 2.54 -6.92
CA ILE A 155 -24.00 1.90 -6.11
C ILE A 155 -24.69 0.82 -6.95
N GLY A 156 -24.85 -0.37 -6.39
CA GLY A 156 -25.40 -1.53 -7.10
C GLY A 156 -24.36 -2.28 -7.92
N PHE A 157 -23.08 -1.93 -7.83
CA PHE A 157 -22.00 -2.70 -8.44
C PHE A 157 -22.05 -4.15 -7.96
N LYS A 158 -21.93 -5.11 -8.88
CA LYS A 158 -21.94 -6.54 -8.59
C LYS A 158 -20.93 -7.28 -9.44
N ALA A 159 -20.10 -8.07 -8.77
CA ALA A 159 -19.07 -8.86 -9.43
C ALA A 159 -18.84 -10.20 -8.72
N THR A 160 -18.28 -11.18 -9.41
CA THR A 160 -17.85 -12.45 -8.83
C THR A 160 -16.35 -12.69 -9.01
N LYS A 161 -15.76 -13.35 -8.02
CA LYS A 161 -14.35 -13.73 -8.03
C LYS A 161 -14.11 -15.05 -7.34
N SER A 162 -13.39 -15.95 -7.99
CA SER A 162 -12.83 -17.15 -7.37
C SER A 162 -11.52 -16.81 -6.67
N HIS A 163 -11.43 -17.03 -5.35
CA HIS A 163 -10.23 -16.81 -4.55
C HIS A 163 -10.25 -17.67 -3.29
N PHE A 164 -9.12 -17.90 -2.62
CA PHE A 164 -9.08 -18.66 -1.35
C PHE A 164 -9.79 -20.04 -1.38
N GLY A 165 -9.94 -20.65 -2.56
CA GLY A 165 -10.70 -21.89 -2.76
C GLY A 165 -12.23 -21.74 -2.67
N ASN A 166 -12.78 -20.53 -2.75
CA ASN A 166 -14.21 -20.24 -2.78
C ASN A 166 -14.55 -19.29 -3.93
N ASP A 167 -15.82 -19.30 -4.33
CA ASP A 167 -16.40 -18.24 -5.16
C ASP A 167 -17.06 -17.20 -4.29
N TYR A 168 -16.73 -15.94 -4.54
CA TYR A 168 -17.28 -14.80 -3.85
C TYR A 168 -18.13 -13.98 -4.81
N THR A 169 -19.29 -13.53 -4.33
CA THR A 169 -20.05 -12.43 -4.94
C THR A 169 -19.77 -11.17 -4.13
N MET A 170 -19.33 -10.12 -4.80
CA MET A 170 -19.12 -8.83 -4.16
C MET A 170 -20.16 -7.83 -4.64
N THR A 171 -20.68 -7.03 -3.72
CA THR A 171 -21.59 -5.93 -4.02
C THR A 171 -21.14 -4.63 -3.38
N ILE A 172 -21.57 -3.52 -3.94
CA ILE A 172 -21.48 -2.19 -3.34
C ILE A 172 -22.89 -1.67 -3.18
N GLU A 173 -23.24 -1.32 -1.96
CA GLU A 173 -24.55 -0.79 -1.60
C GLU A 173 -24.41 0.63 -1.06
N GLU A 174 -25.52 1.34 -1.07
CA GLU A 174 -25.61 2.65 -0.44
C GLU A 174 -25.65 2.52 1.09
N GLY A 175 -24.94 3.40 1.79
CA GLY A 175 -25.01 3.51 3.24
C GLY A 175 -26.36 4.04 3.69
N ASP A 176 -26.67 3.89 4.99
CA ASP A 176 -27.93 4.37 5.55
C ASP A 176 -28.11 5.89 5.35
N LYS A 177 -27.00 6.61 5.29
CA LYS A 177 -26.95 8.04 4.93
C LYS A 177 -25.86 8.32 3.90
N PRO A 178 -26.01 9.40 3.10
CA PRO A 178 -24.99 9.83 2.14
C PRO A 178 -23.59 10.09 2.72
N GLU A 179 -23.53 10.55 3.97
CA GLU A 179 -22.30 10.89 4.70
C GLU A 179 -21.46 9.64 5.06
N ASP A 180 -22.10 8.48 5.19
CA ASP A 180 -21.46 7.20 5.50
C ASP A 180 -20.72 6.62 4.28
N GLY A 181 -21.16 6.99 3.08
CA GLY A 181 -20.59 6.54 1.82
C GLY A 181 -20.96 5.09 1.45
N PRO A 182 -20.17 4.45 0.58
CA PRO A 182 -20.49 3.11 0.07
C PRO A 182 -20.22 2.00 1.11
N ILE A 183 -21.15 1.04 1.18
CA ILE A 183 -20.97 -0.21 1.95
C ILE A 183 -20.53 -1.32 1.00
N PHE A 184 -19.36 -1.88 1.27
CA PHE A 184 -18.80 -2.99 0.52
C PHE A 184 -19.20 -4.30 1.15
N LYS A 185 -19.77 -5.21 0.36
CA LYS A 185 -20.09 -6.58 0.80
C LYS A 185 -19.37 -7.62 -0.02
N VAL A 186 -18.96 -8.70 0.66
CA VAL A 186 -18.38 -9.90 0.05
C VAL A 186 -19.12 -11.09 0.61
N GLN A 187 -19.80 -11.84 -0.24
CA GLN A 187 -20.55 -13.04 0.11
C GLN A 187 -19.82 -14.28 -0.42
N VAL A 188 -19.64 -15.28 0.43
CA VAL A 188 -19.20 -16.61 -0.01
C VAL A 188 -20.38 -17.33 -0.66
N ASN A 189 -20.26 -17.77 -1.91
CA ASN A 189 -21.37 -18.39 -2.63
C ASN A 189 -21.77 -19.75 -2.03
N SER A 190 -20.79 -20.52 -1.54
CA SER A 190 -21.02 -21.85 -0.95
C SER A 190 -21.73 -21.79 0.40
N SER A 191 -21.26 -20.95 1.32
CA SER A 191 -21.80 -20.87 2.69
C SER A 191 -22.81 -19.75 2.92
N LYS A 192 -23.03 -18.88 1.91
CA LYS A 192 -23.82 -17.64 2.00
C LYS A 192 -23.39 -16.70 3.13
N THR A 193 -22.18 -16.86 3.65
CA THR A 193 -21.63 -15.97 4.69
C THR A 193 -21.29 -14.63 4.06
N ILE A 194 -21.80 -13.55 4.66
CA ILE A 194 -21.59 -12.18 4.18
C ILE A 194 -20.61 -11.47 5.11
N PHE A 195 -19.67 -10.76 4.51
CA PHE A 195 -18.73 -9.85 5.15
C PHE A 195 -19.02 -8.44 4.64
N THR A 196 -19.02 -7.45 5.53
CA THR A 196 -19.34 -6.06 5.21
C THR A 196 -18.26 -5.12 5.71
N GLY A 197 -18.13 -3.95 5.09
CA GLY A 197 -17.26 -2.88 5.61
C GLY A 197 -17.33 -1.60 4.80
N ALA A 198 -16.90 -0.49 5.40
CA ALA A 198 -16.90 0.85 4.80
C ALA A 198 -15.76 1.09 3.79
N THR A 199 -14.86 0.12 3.61
CA THR A 199 -13.77 0.20 2.63
C THR A 199 -13.73 -1.08 1.82
N PRO A 200 -13.28 -1.07 0.55
CA PRO A 200 -13.26 -2.26 -0.28
C PRO A 200 -12.39 -3.39 0.29
N THR A 201 -11.38 -3.05 1.11
CA THR A 201 -10.45 -4.04 1.68
C THR A 201 -10.98 -4.68 2.96
N ALA A 202 -11.86 -4.00 3.72
CA ALA A 202 -12.37 -4.49 4.99
C ALA A 202 -13.11 -5.85 4.88
N PRO A 203 -14.15 -6.03 4.04
CA PRO A 203 -14.87 -7.31 3.98
C PRO A 203 -13.99 -8.45 3.47
N TRP A 204 -13.05 -8.15 2.58
CA TRP A 204 -12.08 -9.11 2.09
C TRP A 204 -11.04 -9.53 3.12
N THR A 205 -10.66 -8.62 4.03
CA THR A 205 -9.78 -8.94 5.15
C THR A 205 -10.46 -9.94 6.09
N ASP A 206 -11.74 -9.74 6.36
CA ASP A 206 -12.50 -10.65 7.22
C ASP A 206 -12.80 -11.99 6.54
N ALA A 207 -13.08 -11.97 5.24
CA ALA A 207 -13.13 -13.20 4.43
C ALA A 207 -11.80 -13.97 4.48
N CYS A 208 -10.66 -13.27 4.38
CA CYS A 208 -9.34 -13.89 4.47
C CYS A 208 -9.09 -14.51 5.85
N LYS A 209 -9.46 -13.83 6.95
CA LYS A 209 -9.33 -14.35 8.32
C LYS A 209 -10.13 -15.63 8.55
N LYS A 210 -11.33 -15.75 7.95
CA LYS A 210 -12.16 -16.95 8.04
C LYS A 210 -11.77 -18.05 7.03
N SER A 211 -10.93 -17.73 6.05
CA SER A 211 -10.45 -18.70 5.05
C SER A 211 -9.27 -19.53 5.56
N LYS A 212 -8.88 -20.54 4.76
CA LYS A 212 -7.66 -21.33 4.99
C LYS A 212 -6.36 -20.55 4.70
N SER A 213 -6.46 -19.36 4.09
CA SER A 213 -5.32 -18.56 3.62
C SER A 213 -4.98 -17.39 4.57
N GLN A 214 -5.05 -17.63 5.88
CA GLN A 214 -4.77 -16.61 6.89
C GLN A 214 -3.38 -15.99 6.69
N GLY A 215 -3.30 -14.65 6.70
CA GLY A 215 -2.04 -13.90 6.53
C GLY A 215 -1.70 -13.49 5.09
N THR A 216 -2.52 -13.84 4.11
CA THR A 216 -2.36 -13.33 2.74
C THR A 216 -2.62 -11.82 2.70
N ARG A 217 -1.77 -11.05 2.02
CA ARG A 217 -2.03 -9.63 1.79
C ARG A 217 -3.22 -9.47 0.87
N VAL A 218 -4.20 -8.68 1.28
CA VAL A 218 -5.44 -8.48 0.53
C VAL A 218 -5.53 -7.07 0.00
N SER A 219 -5.99 -6.91 -1.24
CA SER A 219 -6.28 -5.61 -1.85
C SER A 219 -7.72 -5.61 -2.35
N GLY A 220 -8.59 -4.87 -1.64
CA GLY A 220 -9.99 -4.72 -2.00
C GLY A 220 -10.18 -4.21 -3.42
N PRO A 221 -9.61 -3.04 -3.80
CA PRO A 221 -9.76 -2.49 -5.15
C PRO A 221 -9.32 -3.46 -6.25
N LEU A 222 -8.27 -4.25 -6.01
CA LEU A 222 -7.82 -5.28 -6.94
C LEU A 222 -8.85 -6.41 -7.08
N PHE A 223 -9.43 -6.86 -5.97
CA PHE A 223 -10.38 -7.97 -5.99
C PHE A 223 -11.73 -7.57 -6.58
N TYR A 224 -12.19 -6.34 -6.30
CA TYR A 224 -13.36 -5.73 -6.96
C TYR A 224 -13.16 -5.47 -8.47
N GLY A 225 -11.93 -5.53 -8.98
CA GLY A 225 -11.64 -5.30 -10.40
C GLY A 225 -11.36 -3.84 -10.74
N PHE A 226 -11.36 -2.93 -9.77
CA PHE A 226 -11.04 -1.52 -9.95
C PHE A 226 -9.55 -1.23 -10.23
N SER A 227 -8.70 -2.27 -10.24
CA SER A 227 -7.31 -2.15 -10.70
C SER A 227 -7.14 -2.47 -12.20
N ASP A 228 -8.22 -2.78 -12.90
CA ASP A 228 -8.23 -3.02 -14.34
C ASP A 228 -8.67 -1.77 -15.11
N ILE A 229 -7.97 -1.48 -16.20
CA ILE A 229 -8.27 -0.29 -17.02
C ILE A 229 -9.62 -0.41 -17.73
N THR A 230 -10.05 -1.63 -18.07
CA THR A 230 -11.34 -1.89 -18.70
C THR A 230 -12.47 -1.50 -17.77
N THR A 231 -12.36 -1.86 -16.49
CA THR A 231 -13.32 -1.44 -15.45
C THR A 231 -13.35 0.08 -15.32
N MET A 232 -12.19 0.75 -15.36
CA MET A 232 -12.13 2.21 -15.30
C MET A 232 -12.84 2.85 -16.50
N ARG A 233 -12.60 2.35 -17.72
CA ARG A 233 -13.29 2.84 -18.93
C ARG A 233 -14.79 2.66 -18.87
N ILE A 234 -15.27 1.52 -18.36
CA ILE A 234 -16.71 1.30 -18.17
C ILE A 234 -17.28 2.36 -17.23
N ILE A 235 -16.60 2.65 -16.12
CA ILE A 235 -17.03 3.63 -15.12
C ILE A 235 -16.97 5.07 -15.68
N GLU A 236 -15.91 5.41 -16.42
CA GLU A 236 -15.75 6.72 -17.08
C GLU A 236 -16.87 7.01 -18.08
N ASN A 237 -17.40 5.98 -18.73
CA ASN A 237 -18.49 6.08 -19.70
C ASN A 237 -19.89 6.04 -19.05
N MET A 238 -20.01 5.98 -17.72
CA MET A 238 -21.30 6.00 -17.04
C MET A 238 -21.92 7.39 -17.02
N GLU A 239 -23.26 7.43 -17.06
CA GLU A 239 -24.01 8.66 -16.83
C GLU A 239 -23.70 9.24 -15.45
N GLY A 240 -23.54 10.56 -15.37
CA GLY A 240 -23.22 11.26 -14.13
C GLY A 240 -21.75 11.24 -13.72
N TYR A 241 -20.84 10.61 -14.50
CA TYR A 241 -19.41 10.59 -14.17
C TYR A 241 -18.82 12.01 -14.06
N GLU A 242 -19.15 12.89 -15.01
CA GLU A 242 -18.72 14.29 -14.99
C GLU A 242 -19.22 15.03 -13.74
N LEU A 243 -20.47 14.79 -13.33
CA LEU A 243 -21.04 15.40 -12.13
C LEU A 243 -20.36 14.89 -10.86
N ALA A 244 -20.10 13.58 -10.78
CA ALA A 244 -19.38 12.97 -9.67
C ALA A 244 -17.96 13.52 -9.53
N CYS A 245 -17.33 13.93 -10.64
CA CYS A 245 -15.93 14.38 -10.69
C CYS A 245 -15.70 15.85 -10.34
N LYS A 246 -16.75 16.69 -10.30
CA LYS A 246 -16.62 18.13 -9.98
C LYS A 246 -15.84 18.36 -8.67
N PRO A 247 -15.22 19.51 -8.40
CA PRO A 247 -14.69 19.82 -7.06
C PRO A 247 -15.85 20.09 -6.09
N VAL A 248 -15.81 19.55 -4.87
CA VAL A 248 -16.84 19.84 -3.84
C VAL A 248 -16.78 21.34 -3.56
N THR A 249 -17.86 22.06 -3.83
CA THR A 249 -17.99 23.48 -3.48
C THR A 249 -18.33 23.58 -1.99
N GLU A 250 -17.77 24.58 -1.32
CA GLU A 250 -17.84 24.76 0.15
C GLU A 250 -19.28 24.83 0.71
N ASP A 251 -20.29 25.04 -0.14
CA ASP A 251 -21.71 25.06 0.21
C ASP A 251 -22.36 23.65 0.35
N GLU A 252 -21.61 22.56 0.14
CA GLU A 252 -22.11 21.17 0.14
C GLU A 252 -21.56 20.26 1.26
N GLU A 253 -20.78 20.80 2.19
CA GLU A 253 -20.32 20.09 3.41
C GLU A 253 -21.39 19.99 4.51
#